data_AF-A0A1C6VTU4-F1
#
_entry.id   AF-A0A1C6VTU4-F1
#
_cell.length_a   1.000
_cell.length_b   1.000
_cell.length_c   1.000
_cell.angle_alpha   90.00
_cell.angle_beta   90.00
_cell.angle_gamma   90.00
#
_symmetry.space_group_name_H-M   'P 1'
#
loop_
_entity.id
_entity.type
_entity.pdbx_description
1 polymer ?
#
loop_
_entity_poly.entity_id
_entity_poly.type
_entity_poly.pdbx_seq_one_letter_code
_entity_poly.pdbx_strand_id
1 'polypeptide(L)'
;MRDNNSAFLPIGEPLLDVPALRADTPGCETVIHFNNAGCGLLARPVHRAMVEHLDLEARVGGYEASDARAVQVGDFYAAVADLIGSGPGNIAFAASATDAYTRALSSIPFEPGDVILTTRNDFISNQIAFLSLRKRFGIEIVHAADHPDGSGVDVDAMAALMRARRPRLVAATHVPTNSGLVQPVAEIGHHCRELDLMYLVDACQSVGQYPINVDEIGCDFLTATCRKFLRGPRGTGFLYVSDRALRAGYEPLFIDMYGARWTGPDTYRPVDTAARFEDWEFPYAAVIGSAVATRYALAVGIEPISRRTPELATRLREQLAQIPGVRVLDRGPRPAALVTFDVAGWSPKPFKQAMDHRRINSALSYREFAQFDFADKDITWAMRLSPHYYNTEDEVDAVAGAVAELAASPSAGR
;
A
#
# COMPACT_ATOMS: atom_id res chain seq x y z
N MET A 1 0.84 26.71 -37.04
CA MET A 1 1.31 27.89 -36.28
C MET A 1 0.13 28.48 -35.53
N ARG A 2 -0.01 28.09 -34.26
CA ARG A 2 -0.78 28.81 -33.25
C ARG A 2 0.07 28.76 -31.99
N ASP A 3 0.66 29.90 -31.69
CA ASP A 3 1.47 30.13 -30.50
C ASP A 3 0.55 30.19 -29.28
N ASN A 4 0.65 29.18 -28.41
CA ASN A 4 0.18 29.27 -27.03
C ASN A 4 1.40 29.39 -26.13
N ASN A 5 2.01 30.57 -26.16
CA ASN A 5 3.00 30.96 -25.18
C ASN A 5 2.27 31.59 -23.98
N SER A 6 1.70 30.76 -23.11
CA SER A 6 1.37 31.16 -21.74
C SER A 6 2.52 30.70 -20.85
N ALA A 7 3.43 31.63 -20.60
CA ALA A 7 4.56 31.45 -19.71
C ALA A 7 4.10 30.91 -18.35
N PHE A 8 4.48 29.67 -18.05
CA PHE A 8 4.52 29.16 -16.68
C PHE A 8 5.55 29.99 -15.93
N LEU A 9 5.07 30.91 -15.09
CA LEU A 9 5.90 31.48 -14.04
C LEU A 9 6.25 30.34 -13.07
N PRO A 10 7.51 30.18 -12.63
CA PRO A 10 7.86 29.17 -11.66
C PRO A 10 7.20 29.54 -10.33
N ILE A 11 6.14 28.82 -9.98
CA ILE A 11 5.56 28.86 -8.64
C ILE A 11 6.63 28.26 -7.72
N GLY A 12 7.19 29.07 -6.83
CA GLY A 12 8.13 28.59 -5.82
C GLY A 12 7.52 27.39 -5.07
N GLU A 13 8.28 26.30 -4.99
CA GLU A 13 7.81 25.02 -4.46
C GLU A 13 7.17 25.16 -3.08
N PRO A 14 5.89 24.79 -2.87
CA PRO A 14 5.37 24.60 -1.54
C PRO A 14 5.83 23.21 -1.07
N LEU A 15 7.06 23.10 -0.59
CA LEU A 15 7.52 21.91 0.12
C LEU A 15 6.87 21.89 1.52
N LEU A 16 5.56 21.64 1.53
CA LEU A 16 4.73 21.27 2.68
C LEU A 16 4.66 22.32 3.79
N ASP A 17 3.55 23.07 3.87
CA ASP A 17 3.20 23.83 5.07
C ASP A 17 2.83 22.85 6.21
N VAL A 18 3.85 22.32 6.88
CA VAL A 18 3.71 21.32 7.94
C VAL A 18 2.78 21.80 9.08
N PRO A 19 2.89 23.06 9.58
CA PRO A 19 1.91 23.60 10.53
C PRO A 19 0.45 23.49 10.05
N ALA A 20 0.15 23.87 8.80
CA ALA A 20 -1.19 23.76 8.25
C ALA A 20 -1.64 22.29 8.12
N LEU A 21 -0.78 21.40 7.61
CA LEU A 21 -1.07 19.97 7.48
C LEU A 21 -1.35 19.32 8.84
N ARG A 22 -0.66 19.76 9.90
CA ARG A 22 -0.89 19.31 11.28
C ARG A 22 -2.19 19.86 11.84
N ALA A 23 -2.53 21.13 11.60
CA ALA A 23 -3.81 21.71 11.99
C ALA A 23 -5.02 21.00 11.34
N ASP A 24 -4.81 20.54 10.10
CA ASP A 24 -5.75 19.68 9.37
C ASP A 24 -5.79 18.24 9.87
N THR A 25 -4.89 17.82 10.76
CA THR A 25 -4.75 16.43 11.23
C THR A 25 -4.95 16.36 12.73
N PRO A 26 -6.20 16.25 13.23
CA PRO A 26 -6.52 16.36 14.66
C PRO A 26 -5.70 15.45 15.57
N GLY A 27 -5.34 14.26 15.11
CA GLY A 27 -4.55 13.31 15.90
C GLY A 27 -3.16 13.85 16.31
N CYS A 28 -2.60 14.81 15.57
CA CYS A 28 -1.30 15.42 15.89
C CYS A 28 -1.30 16.21 17.22
N GLU A 29 -2.48 16.59 17.73
CA GLU A 29 -2.61 17.30 19.01
C GLU A 29 -2.48 16.35 20.22
N THR A 30 -2.61 15.03 20.01
CA THR A 30 -2.79 14.06 21.09
C THR A 30 -1.72 12.97 21.15
N VAL A 31 -1.15 12.60 20.00
CA VAL A 31 -0.20 11.49 19.87
C VAL A 31 0.94 11.83 18.92
N ILE A 32 2.12 11.28 19.18
CA ILE A 32 3.17 11.19 18.17
C ILE A 32 2.87 9.95 17.33
N HIS A 33 2.30 10.15 16.15
CA HIS A 33 1.79 9.05 15.33
C HIS A 33 2.83 8.53 14.33
N PHE A 34 3.58 7.50 14.70
CA PHE A 34 4.57 6.83 13.85
C PHE A 34 4.06 5.44 13.42
N ASN A 35 2.75 5.28 13.18
CA ASN A 35 2.14 4.03 12.72
C ASN A 35 1.35 4.20 11.41
N ASN A 36 1.84 5.07 10.50
CA ASN A 36 1.22 5.35 9.21
C ASN A 36 1.22 4.13 8.25
N ALA A 37 2.25 3.29 8.32
CA ALA A 37 2.29 2.01 7.60
C ALA A 37 1.23 1.02 8.12
N GLY A 38 0.79 1.21 9.37
CA GLY A 38 -0.36 0.58 9.95
C GLY A 38 -1.64 1.24 9.44
N CYS A 39 -1.94 2.45 9.90
CA CYS A 39 -3.11 3.23 9.50
C CYS A 39 -2.84 4.72 9.78
N GLY A 40 -2.75 5.55 8.74
CA GLY A 40 -2.48 6.97 8.88
C GLY A 40 -3.65 7.74 9.50
N LEU A 41 -3.34 8.91 10.07
CA LEU A 41 -4.35 9.80 10.63
C LEU A 41 -5.14 10.49 9.50
N LEU A 42 -6.47 10.45 9.57
CA LEU A 42 -7.33 11.17 8.64
C LEU A 42 -7.12 12.67 8.74
N ALA A 43 -7.10 13.36 7.60
CA ALA A 43 -7.24 14.81 7.58
C ALA A 43 -8.71 15.19 7.86
N ARG A 44 -8.93 16.39 8.43
CA ARG A 44 -10.23 16.92 8.79
C ARG A 44 -11.21 16.96 7.59
N PRO A 45 -10.80 17.32 6.36
CA PRO A 45 -11.69 17.25 5.20
C PRO A 45 -12.20 15.84 4.92
N VAL A 46 -11.37 14.81 5.11
CA VAL A 46 -11.74 13.40 4.91
C VAL A 46 -12.78 12.98 5.94
N HIS A 47 -12.50 13.21 7.22
CA HIS A 47 -13.44 12.91 8.30
C HIS A 47 -14.78 13.61 8.12
N ARG A 48 -14.76 14.91 7.79
CA ARG A 48 -15.97 15.71 7.56
C ARG A 48 -16.82 15.15 6.42
N ALA A 49 -16.20 14.82 5.28
CA ALA A 49 -16.93 14.30 4.13
C ALA A 49 -17.66 12.98 4.43
N MET A 50 -17.03 12.11 5.23
CA MET A 50 -17.65 10.85 5.67
C MET A 50 -18.85 11.11 6.58
N VAL A 51 -18.68 11.96 7.61
CA VAL A 51 -19.75 12.28 8.56
C VAL A 51 -20.93 12.96 7.87
N GLU A 52 -20.66 13.94 7.00
CA GLU A 52 -21.71 14.63 6.24
C GLU A 52 -22.53 13.69 5.37
N HIS A 53 -21.92 12.63 4.82
CA HIS A 53 -22.64 11.62 4.04
C HIS A 53 -23.50 10.73 4.93
N LEU A 54 -22.97 10.23 6.06
CA LEU A 54 -23.75 9.43 7.02
C LEU A 54 -24.94 10.22 7.59
N ASP A 55 -24.72 11.50 7.89
CA ASP A 55 -25.79 12.40 8.32
C ASP A 55 -26.85 12.60 7.22
N LEU A 56 -26.45 12.57 5.94
CA LEU A 56 -27.38 12.64 4.82
C LEU A 56 -28.20 11.35 4.71
N GLU A 57 -27.56 10.18 4.74
CA GLU A 57 -28.25 8.88 4.74
C GLU A 57 -29.29 8.79 5.85
N ALA A 58 -28.94 9.22 7.06
CA ALA A 58 -29.84 9.22 8.21
C ALA A 58 -31.08 10.13 8.02
N ARG A 59 -30.98 11.17 7.18
CA ARG A 59 -32.09 12.11 6.92
C ARG A 59 -32.98 11.71 5.76
N VAL A 60 -32.41 11.17 4.68
CA VAL A 60 -33.14 11.00 3.41
C VAL A 60 -33.23 9.56 2.91
N GLY A 61 -32.52 8.61 3.54
CA GLY A 61 -32.37 7.24 3.05
C GLY A 61 -31.03 7.02 2.34
N GLY A 62 -30.52 5.77 2.37
CA GLY A 62 -29.21 5.42 1.83
C GLY A 62 -29.15 5.52 0.30
N TYR A 63 -30.15 5.00 -0.40
CA TYR A 63 -30.22 5.05 -1.87
C TYR A 63 -30.40 6.49 -2.37
N GLU A 64 -31.25 7.28 -1.72
CA GLU A 64 -31.48 8.68 -2.08
C GLU A 64 -30.23 9.53 -1.81
N ALA A 65 -29.49 9.24 -0.74
CA ALA A 65 -28.24 9.91 -0.41
C ALA A 65 -27.12 9.54 -1.39
N SER A 66 -27.02 8.28 -1.82
CA SER A 66 -26.03 7.86 -2.80
C SER A 66 -26.31 8.48 -4.17
N ASP A 67 -27.57 8.52 -4.61
CA ASP A 67 -27.99 9.21 -5.83
C ASP A 67 -27.67 10.72 -5.75
N ALA A 68 -28.01 11.38 -4.64
CA ALA A 68 -27.73 12.80 -4.42
C ALA A 68 -26.22 13.10 -4.36
N ARG A 69 -25.37 12.09 -4.12
CA ARG A 69 -23.92 12.20 -4.03
C ARG A 69 -23.18 11.40 -5.11
N ALA A 70 -23.85 11.03 -6.20
CA ALA A 70 -23.28 10.18 -7.25
C ALA A 70 -21.97 10.73 -7.83
N VAL A 71 -21.85 12.06 -7.94
CA VAL A 71 -20.61 12.73 -8.39
C VAL A 71 -19.47 12.54 -7.39
N GLN A 72 -19.72 12.71 -6.10
CA GLN A 72 -18.70 12.54 -5.05
C GLN A 72 -18.28 11.08 -4.90
N VAL A 73 -19.22 10.14 -5.09
CA VAL A 73 -18.93 8.70 -5.11
C VAL A 73 -18.08 8.36 -6.33
N GLY A 74 -18.47 8.86 -7.51
CA GLY A 74 -17.74 8.66 -8.76
C GLY A 74 -16.34 9.29 -8.79
N ASP A 75 -16.10 10.36 -8.01
CA ASP A 75 -14.78 10.99 -7.93
C ASP A 75 -13.70 10.06 -7.39
N PHE A 76 -14.06 9.00 -6.64
CA PHE A 76 -13.11 7.98 -6.21
C PHE A 76 -12.31 7.40 -7.38
N TYR A 77 -12.99 6.99 -8.45
CA TYR A 77 -12.35 6.36 -9.61
C TYR A 77 -11.45 7.35 -10.35
N ALA A 78 -11.90 8.59 -10.53
CA ALA A 78 -11.10 9.62 -11.17
C ALA A 78 -9.87 10.00 -10.34
N ALA A 79 -10.04 10.19 -9.03
CA ALA A 79 -8.95 10.56 -8.13
C ALA A 79 -7.89 9.46 -8.04
N VAL A 80 -8.31 8.19 -7.93
CA VAL A 80 -7.38 7.06 -7.92
C VAL A 80 -6.68 6.90 -9.27
N ALA A 81 -7.40 7.05 -10.38
CA ALA A 81 -6.81 7.00 -11.71
C ALA A 81 -5.73 8.07 -11.91
N ASP A 82 -6.00 9.31 -11.48
CA ASP A 82 -5.02 10.40 -11.49
C ASP A 82 -3.79 10.09 -10.60
N LEU A 83 -4.01 9.42 -9.46
CA LEU A 83 -2.96 9.06 -8.50
C LEU A 83 -1.94 8.06 -9.06
N ILE A 84 -2.38 7.14 -9.93
CA ILE A 84 -1.54 6.04 -10.43
C ILE A 84 -1.29 6.11 -11.95
N GLY A 85 -1.75 7.18 -12.61
CA GLY A 85 -1.58 7.40 -14.04
C GLY A 85 -2.36 6.41 -14.92
N SER A 86 -3.65 6.20 -14.63
CA SER A 86 -4.52 5.30 -15.41
C SER A 86 -5.82 5.99 -15.87
N GLY A 87 -6.71 5.25 -16.53
CA GLY A 87 -8.11 5.66 -16.74
C GLY A 87 -9.01 5.27 -15.56
N PRO A 88 -10.10 6.01 -15.28
CA PRO A 88 -11.06 5.65 -14.22
C PRO A 88 -11.77 4.32 -14.48
N GLY A 89 -11.96 3.94 -15.75
CA GLY A 89 -12.53 2.64 -16.13
C GLY A 89 -11.63 1.44 -15.80
N ASN A 90 -10.38 1.67 -15.41
CA ASN A 90 -9.43 0.63 -14.99
C ASN A 90 -9.37 0.46 -13.47
N ILE A 91 -10.18 1.21 -12.71
CA ILE A 91 -10.20 1.18 -11.25
C ILE A 91 -11.45 0.45 -10.78
N ALA A 92 -11.27 -0.45 -9.80
CA ALA A 92 -12.32 -1.09 -9.04
C ALA A 92 -12.15 -0.77 -7.56
N PHE A 93 -13.23 -0.41 -6.87
CA PHE A 93 -13.21 -0.31 -5.41
C PHE A 93 -13.07 -1.69 -4.76
N ALA A 94 -12.35 -1.74 -3.65
CA ALA A 94 -12.22 -2.94 -2.83
C ALA A 94 -12.30 -2.58 -1.34
N ALA A 95 -12.77 -3.51 -0.50
CA ALA A 95 -12.87 -3.29 0.94
C ALA A 95 -11.48 -3.25 1.63
N SER A 96 -10.45 -3.74 0.95
CA SER A 96 -9.05 -3.66 1.37
C SER A 96 -8.13 -4.02 0.20
N ALA A 97 -6.82 -3.85 0.39
CA ALA A 97 -5.87 -4.39 -0.57
C ALA A 97 -5.87 -5.92 -0.64
N THR A 98 -6.10 -6.62 0.48
CA THR A 98 -6.18 -8.09 0.48
C THR A 98 -7.37 -8.57 -0.35
N ASP A 99 -8.49 -7.87 -0.26
CA ASP A 99 -9.68 -8.11 -1.09
C ASP A 99 -9.36 -7.88 -2.58
N ALA A 100 -8.83 -6.70 -2.92
CA ALA A 100 -8.35 -6.38 -4.28
C ALA A 100 -7.40 -7.45 -4.84
N TYR A 101 -6.41 -7.88 -4.05
CA TYR A 101 -5.41 -8.88 -4.43
C TYR A 101 -6.05 -10.25 -4.65
N THR A 102 -6.97 -10.64 -3.78
CA THR A 102 -7.68 -11.92 -3.92
C THR A 102 -8.57 -11.92 -5.16
N ARG A 103 -9.26 -10.82 -5.47
CA ARG A 103 -10.08 -10.68 -6.68
C ARG A 103 -9.22 -10.81 -7.94
N ALA A 104 -8.11 -10.09 -8.02
CA ALA A 104 -7.16 -10.20 -9.14
C ALA A 104 -6.61 -11.63 -9.27
N LEU A 105 -6.11 -12.21 -8.17
CA LEU A 105 -5.55 -13.56 -8.17
C LEU A 105 -6.59 -14.63 -8.54
N SER A 106 -7.83 -14.48 -8.09
CA SER A 106 -8.94 -15.39 -8.41
C SER A 106 -9.38 -15.34 -9.87
N SER A 107 -9.05 -14.27 -10.58
CA SER A 107 -9.40 -14.13 -12.00
C SER A 107 -8.52 -14.94 -12.93
N ILE A 108 -7.36 -15.38 -12.46
CA ILE A 108 -6.42 -16.16 -13.25
C ILE A 108 -6.84 -17.63 -13.18
N PRO A 109 -7.12 -18.28 -14.32
CA PRO A 109 -7.53 -19.68 -14.36
C PRO A 109 -6.30 -20.57 -14.18
N PHE A 110 -5.89 -20.81 -12.93
CA PHE A 110 -4.77 -21.67 -12.61
C PHE A 110 -5.10 -23.16 -12.85
N GLU A 111 -4.14 -23.88 -13.42
CA GLU A 111 -4.17 -25.33 -13.60
C GLU A 111 -3.09 -26.02 -12.76
N PRO A 112 -3.23 -27.33 -12.47
CA PRO A 112 -2.17 -28.09 -11.81
C PRO A 112 -0.84 -28.00 -12.55
N GLY A 113 0.23 -27.68 -11.82
CA GLY A 113 1.56 -27.46 -12.37
C GLY A 113 1.85 -26.04 -12.87
N ASP A 114 0.87 -25.14 -12.92
CA ASP A 114 1.13 -23.73 -13.20
C ASP A 114 2.08 -23.13 -12.16
N VAL A 115 2.95 -22.22 -12.59
CA VAL A 115 3.93 -21.56 -11.71
C VAL A 115 3.48 -20.14 -11.37
N ILE A 116 3.52 -19.80 -10.08
CA ILE A 116 3.58 -18.41 -9.62
C ILE A 116 5.05 -18.10 -9.30
N LEU A 117 5.61 -17.10 -9.98
CA LEU A 117 6.95 -16.57 -9.69
C LEU A 117 6.82 -15.30 -8.86
N THR A 118 7.41 -15.28 -7.67
CA THR A 118 7.26 -14.19 -6.70
C THR A 118 8.57 -13.84 -6.00
N THR A 119 8.56 -12.88 -5.09
CA THR A 119 9.75 -12.44 -4.34
C THR A 119 9.80 -13.03 -2.94
N ARG A 120 10.95 -12.95 -2.26
CA ARG A 120 11.08 -13.32 -0.83
C ARG A 120 10.54 -12.25 0.12
N ASN A 121 10.11 -11.11 -0.42
CA ASN A 121 9.79 -9.88 0.32
C ASN A 121 8.31 -9.52 0.30
N ASP A 122 7.43 -10.44 -0.14
CA ASP A 122 6.01 -10.14 -0.27
C ASP A 122 5.28 -10.10 1.08
N PHE A 123 4.16 -9.37 1.10
CA PHE A 123 3.29 -9.33 2.26
C PHE A 123 2.71 -10.72 2.61
N ILE A 124 2.57 -11.01 3.92
CA ILE A 124 2.14 -12.32 4.43
C ILE A 124 0.85 -12.83 3.78
N SER A 125 -0.16 -11.98 3.59
CA SER A 125 -1.43 -12.42 3.00
C SER A 125 -1.25 -12.91 1.56
N ASN A 126 -0.32 -12.33 0.80
CA ASN A 126 -0.04 -12.74 -0.58
C ASN A 126 0.60 -14.14 -0.57
N GLN A 127 1.60 -14.36 0.30
CA GLN A 127 2.24 -15.67 0.47
C GLN A 127 1.24 -16.75 0.94
N ILE A 128 0.37 -16.44 1.90
CA ILE A 128 -0.69 -17.35 2.35
C ILE A 128 -1.66 -17.68 1.20
N ALA A 129 -2.02 -16.69 0.38
CA ALA A 129 -2.88 -16.91 -0.79
C ALA A 129 -2.23 -17.88 -1.79
N PHE A 130 -0.94 -17.71 -2.10
CA PHE A 130 -0.21 -18.64 -2.97
C PHE A 130 -0.15 -20.05 -2.40
N LEU A 131 0.15 -20.19 -1.11
CA LEU A 131 0.16 -21.48 -0.43
C LEU A 131 -1.22 -22.17 -0.44
N SER A 132 -2.29 -21.39 -0.28
CA SER A 132 -3.67 -21.86 -0.40
C SER A 132 -3.99 -22.33 -1.81
N LEU A 133 -3.57 -21.60 -2.85
CA LEU A 133 -3.71 -22.02 -4.24
C LEU A 133 -2.94 -23.31 -4.52
N ARG A 134 -1.69 -23.43 -4.07
CA ARG A 134 -0.91 -24.68 -4.20
C ARG A 134 -1.64 -25.86 -3.59
N LYS A 135 -2.21 -25.69 -2.39
CA LYS A 135 -2.97 -26.75 -1.72
C LYS A 135 -4.23 -27.16 -2.49
N ARG A 136 -4.90 -26.22 -3.18
CA ARG A 136 -6.19 -26.45 -3.86
C ARG A 136 -6.04 -26.91 -5.31
N PHE A 137 -5.11 -26.31 -6.03
CA PHE A 137 -4.95 -26.47 -7.47
C PHE A 137 -3.64 -27.16 -7.87
N GLY A 138 -2.71 -27.38 -6.94
CA GLY A 138 -1.44 -28.04 -7.27
C GLY A 138 -0.47 -27.16 -8.06
N ILE A 139 -0.57 -25.84 -7.94
CA ILE A 139 0.39 -24.90 -8.55
C ILE A 139 1.77 -24.98 -7.86
N GLU A 140 2.81 -24.61 -8.58
CA GLU A 140 4.15 -24.39 -8.05
C GLU A 140 4.33 -22.93 -7.62
N ILE A 141 5.11 -22.71 -6.56
CA ILE A 141 5.50 -21.37 -6.10
C ILE A 141 7.02 -21.31 -6.18
N VAL A 142 7.54 -20.36 -6.96
CA VAL A 142 8.96 -20.13 -7.14
C VAL A 142 9.28 -18.74 -6.61
N HIS A 143 10.30 -18.64 -5.76
CA HIS A 143 10.79 -17.38 -5.23
C HIS A 143 12.08 -16.99 -5.93
N ALA A 144 12.14 -15.80 -6.52
CA ALA A 144 13.38 -15.23 -7.00
C ALA A 144 14.32 -14.91 -5.81
N ALA A 145 15.62 -15.03 -6.05
CA ALA A 145 16.62 -14.66 -5.07
C ALA A 145 16.71 -13.14 -4.92
N ASP A 146 17.16 -12.69 -3.74
CA ASP A 146 17.54 -11.30 -3.54
C ASP A 146 19.04 -11.13 -3.82
N HIS A 147 19.46 -9.90 -4.13
CA HIS A 147 20.87 -9.57 -4.22
C HIS A 147 21.57 -9.80 -2.87
N PRO A 148 22.82 -10.30 -2.88
CA PRO A 148 23.57 -10.55 -1.64
C PRO A 148 23.81 -9.31 -0.76
N ASP A 149 23.76 -8.11 -1.34
CA ASP A 149 23.89 -6.83 -0.64
C ASP A 149 22.59 -6.36 0.03
N GLY A 150 21.49 -7.12 -0.13
CA GLY A 150 20.18 -6.80 0.43
C GLY A 150 19.47 -5.63 -0.26
N SER A 151 19.87 -5.28 -1.48
CA SER A 151 19.24 -4.21 -2.29
C SER A 151 17.86 -4.57 -2.84
N GLY A 152 17.43 -5.82 -2.68
CA GLY A 152 16.11 -6.31 -3.06
C GLY A 152 16.21 -7.52 -3.98
N VAL A 153 15.13 -7.81 -4.69
CA VAL A 153 15.08 -8.95 -5.64
C VAL A 153 16.10 -8.75 -6.76
N ASP A 154 16.82 -9.82 -7.09
CA ASP A 154 17.70 -9.87 -8.26
C ASP A 154 16.84 -10.00 -9.53
N VAL A 155 16.68 -8.89 -10.25
CA VAL A 155 15.80 -8.81 -11.43
C VAL A 155 16.30 -9.71 -12.56
N ASP A 156 17.61 -9.83 -12.76
CA ASP A 156 18.20 -10.68 -13.79
C ASP A 156 17.96 -12.16 -13.48
N ALA A 157 18.15 -12.57 -12.22
CA ALA A 157 17.84 -13.92 -11.77
C ALA A 157 16.34 -14.23 -11.90
N MET A 158 15.47 -13.26 -11.58
CA MET A 158 14.04 -13.38 -11.76
C MET A 158 13.67 -13.52 -13.24
N ALA A 159 14.27 -12.73 -14.13
CA ALA A 159 14.05 -12.81 -15.58
C ALA A 159 14.53 -14.15 -16.17
N ALA A 160 15.63 -14.71 -15.66
CA ALA A 160 16.06 -16.06 -16.03
C ALA A 160 15.01 -17.12 -15.63
N LEU A 161 14.43 -17.02 -14.43
CA LEU A 161 13.33 -17.88 -13.99
C LEU A 161 12.07 -17.69 -14.83
N MET A 162 11.73 -16.46 -15.22
CA MET A 162 10.60 -16.18 -16.12
C MET A 162 10.75 -16.92 -17.46
N ARG A 163 11.95 -16.88 -18.07
CA ARG A 163 12.23 -17.58 -19.32
C ARG A 163 12.21 -19.10 -19.16
N ALA A 164 12.80 -19.62 -18.08
CA ALA A 164 12.92 -21.05 -17.84
C ALA A 164 11.61 -21.72 -17.41
N ARG A 165 10.78 -21.03 -16.63
CA ARG A 165 9.57 -21.59 -16.01
C ARG A 165 8.27 -21.16 -16.69
N ARG A 166 8.28 -20.05 -17.44
CA ARG A 166 7.07 -19.47 -18.08
C ARG A 166 5.88 -19.37 -17.12
N PRO A 167 6.00 -18.61 -16.01
CA PRO A 167 5.00 -18.60 -14.97
C PRO A 167 3.65 -18.08 -15.46
N ARG A 168 2.57 -18.65 -14.94
CA ARG A 168 1.20 -18.18 -15.18
C ARG A 168 0.97 -16.79 -14.61
N LEU A 169 1.66 -16.47 -13.51
CA LEU A 169 1.65 -15.16 -12.86
C LEU A 169 3.03 -14.83 -12.30
N VAL A 170 3.47 -13.60 -12.55
CA VAL A 170 4.52 -12.94 -11.78
C VAL A 170 3.87 -12.03 -10.73
N ALA A 171 4.37 -12.06 -9.50
CA ALA A 171 3.87 -11.22 -8.42
C ALA A 171 5.01 -10.54 -7.64
N ALA A 172 4.78 -9.31 -7.19
CA ALA A 172 5.72 -8.59 -6.32
C ALA A 172 5.02 -7.58 -5.41
N THR A 173 5.45 -7.49 -4.16
CA THR A 173 5.17 -6.33 -3.31
C THR A 173 6.18 -5.21 -3.58
N HIS A 174 5.73 -3.99 -3.88
CA HIS A 174 6.59 -2.85 -4.17
C HIS A 174 7.35 -2.38 -2.93
N VAL A 175 6.69 -2.29 -1.78
CA VAL A 175 7.32 -1.94 -0.50
C VAL A 175 6.83 -2.88 0.60
N PRO A 176 7.65 -3.81 1.13
CA PRO A 176 7.28 -4.71 2.20
C PRO A 176 7.04 -3.96 3.48
N THR A 177 5.98 -4.32 4.19
CA THR A 177 5.60 -3.67 5.44
C THR A 177 6.59 -3.91 6.60
N ASN A 178 7.47 -4.90 6.48
CA ASN A 178 8.37 -5.39 7.53
C ASN A 178 9.81 -4.88 7.38
N SER A 179 10.16 -4.16 6.30
CA SER A 179 11.52 -3.67 6.09
C SER A 179 11.60 -2.30 5.40
N GLY A 180 10.52 -1.85 4.74
CA GLY A 180 10.54 -0.62 3.96
C GLY A 180 11.41 -0.67 2.70
N LEU A 181 11.97 -1.83 2.35
CA LEU A 181 12.72 -2.05 1.11
C LEU A 181 11.88 -1.62 -0.10
N VAL A 182 12.45 -0.87 -1.04
CA VAL A 182 11.76 -0.49 -2.28
C VAL A 182 12.20 -1.45 -3.38
N GLN A 183 11.29 -2.31 -3.85
CA GLN A 183 11.56 -3.29 -4.89
C GLN A 183 11.47 -2.66 -6.30
N PRO A 184 12.31 -3.09 -7.26
CA PRO A 184 12.36 -2.53 -8.62
C PRO A 184 11.20 -3.04 -9.51
N VAL A 185 9.96 -2.71 -9.16
CA VAL A 185 8.75 -3.25 -9.82
C VAL A 185 8.63 -2.89 -11.30
N ALA A 186 9.16 -1.74 -11.73
CA ALA A 186 9.17 -1.35 -13.13
C ALA A 186 10.15 -2.20 -13.97
N GLU A 187 11.30 -2.54 -13.41
CA GLU A 187 12.29 -3.40 -14.08
C GLU A 187 11.77 -4.85 -14.20
N ILE A 188 11.09 -5.35 -13.16
CA ILE A 188 10.38 -6.64 -13.23
C ILE A 188 9.31 -6.59 -14.32
N GLY A 189 8.51 -5.53 -14.35
CA GLY A 189 7.43 -5.36 -15.33
C GLY A 189 7.91 -5.23 -16.77
N HIS A 190 9.08 -4.64 -16.99
CA HIS A 190 9.73 -4.64 -18.31
C HIS A 190 9.91 -6.07 -18.84
N HIS A 191 10.49 -6.97 -18.06
CA HIS A 191 10.65 -8.37 -18.46
C HIS A 191 9.32 -9.13 -18.57
N CYS A 192 8.35 -8.86 -17.69
CA CYS A 192 7.00 -9.43 -17.82
C CYS A 192 6.38 -9.08 -19.17
N ARG A 193 6.50 -7.82 -19.60
CA ARG A 193 6.00 -7.33 -20.88
C ARG A 193 6.72 -7.97 -22.07
N GLU A 194 8.06 -8.02 -22.04
CA GLU A 194 8.86 -8.68 -23.08
C GLU A 194 8.49 -10.16 -23.28
N LEU A 195 8.12 -10.84 -22.19
CA LEU A 195 7.82 -12.26 -22.18
C LEU A 195 6.32 -12.57 -22.25
N ASP A 196 5.47 -11.55 -22.39
CA ASP A 196 4.01 -11.66 -22.39
C ASP A 196 3.47 -12.46 -21.18
N LEU A 197 3.95 -12.11 -19.97
CA LEU A 197 3.52 -12.71 -18.70
C LEU A 197 2.53 -11.79 -17.98
N MET A 198 1.61 -12.37 -17.18
CA MET A 198 0.74 -11.59 -16.30
C MET A 198 1.51 -11.10 -15.09
N TYR A 199 1.28 -9.85 -14.68
CA TYR A 199 2.00 -9.22 -13.58
C TYR A 199 1.06 -8.55 -12.56
N LEU A 200 1.17 -8.96 -11.29
CA LEU A 200 0.40 -8.43 -10.16
C LEU A 200 1.31 -7.74 -9.14
N VAL A 201 1.03 -6.46 -8.87
CA VAL A 201 1.80 -5.62 -7.93
C VAL A 201 0.99 -5.27 -6.69
N ASP A 202 1.55 -5.55 -5.52
CA ASP A 202 1.06 -5.00 -4.25
C ASP A 202 1.77 -3.68 -3.94
N ALA A 203 1.03 -2.58 -4.05
CA ALA A 203 1.51 -1.22 -3.86
C ALA A 203 1.02 -0.59 -2.54
N CYS A 204 0.58 -1.40 -1.57
CA CYS A 204 -0.05 -0.91 -0.34
C CYS A 204 0.76 0.12 0.45
N GLN A 205 2.07 -0.08 0.52
CA GLN A 205 2.93 0.84 1.24
C GLN A 205 3.41 1.97 0.32
N SER A 206 3.56 1.76 -0.99
CA SER A 206 4.08 2.79 -1.89
C SER A 206 3.03 3.85 -2.28
N VAL A 207 1.76 3.47 -2.43
CA VAL A 207 0.68 4.43 -2.76
C VAL A 207 0.50 5.43 -1.62
N GLY A 208 0.63 6.72 -1.96
CA GLY A 208 0.62 7.82 -1.00
C GLY A 208 1.99 8.13 -0.37
N GLN A 209 3.04 7.38 -0.73
CA GLN A 209 4.45 7.73 -0.44
C GLN A 209 5.21 8.14 -1.70
N TYR A 210 5.02 7.41 -2.79
CA TYR A 210 5.80 7.56 -4.02
C TYR A 210 4.91 7.84 -5.22
N PRO A 211 5.44 8.50 -6.27
CA PRO A 211 4.81 8.52 -7.58
C PRO A 211 4.62 7.08 -8.07
N ILE A 212 3.42 6.77 -8.54
CA ILE A 212 3.09 5.49 -9.14
C ILE A 212 2.58 5.77 -10.54
N ASN A 213 3.13 5.06 -11.52
CA ASN A 213 2.65 5.07 -12.89
C ASN A 213 2.51 3.63 -13.36
N VAL A 214 1.28 3.18 -13.58
CA VAL A 214 1.01 1.78 -13.97
C VAL A 214 1.53 1.43 -15.36
N ASP A 215 1.65 2.39 -16.28
CA ASP A 215 2.22 2.16 -17.60
C ASP A 215 3.75 1.98 -17.54
N GLU A 216 4.42 2.76 -16.67
CA GLU A 216 5.84 2.59 -16.37
C GLU A 216 6.10 1.24 -15.69
N ILE A 217 5.30 0.89 -14.67
CA ILE A 217 5.40 -0.38 -13.97
C ILE A 217 5.05 -1.55 -14.89
N GLY A 218 4.11 -1.38 -15.82
CA GLY A 218 3.70 -2.42 -16.75
C GLY A 218 2.98 -3.60 -16.12
N CYS A 219 2.33 -3.40 -14.97
CA CYS A 219 1.53 -4.43 -14.31
C CYS A 219 0.15 -4.60 -14.97
N ASP A 220 -0.39 -5.81 -14.93
CA ASP A 220 -1.76 -6.10 -15.34
C ASP A 220 -2.76 -5.85 -14.20
N PHE A 221 -2.28 -6.00 -12.97
CA PHE A 221 -3.04 -5.73 -11.77
C PHE A 221 -2.19 -4.96 -10.75
N LEU A 222 -2.75 -3.96 -10.10
CA LEU A 222 -2.11 -3.27 -8.97
C LEU A 222 -3.11 -3.07 -7.84
N THR A 223 -2.71 -3.40 -6.62
CA THR A 223 -3.58 -3.32 -5.44
C THR A 223 -3.04 -2.35 -4.41
N ALA A 224 -3.92 -1.60 -3.76
CA ALA A 224 -3.55 -0.77 -2.63
C ALA A 224 -4.69 -0.60 -1.63
N THR A 225 -4.37 -0.09 -0.43
CA THR A 225 -5.35 0.29 0.59
C THR A 225 -5.24 1.78 0.86
N CYS A 226 -6.38 2.44 1.07
CA CYS A 226 -6.38 3.89 1.27
C CYS A 226 -5.91 4.28 2.67
N ARG A 227 -6.07 3.42 3.67
CA ARG A 227 -5.85 3.76 5.09
C ARG A 227 -4.42 4.00 5.52
N LYS A 228 -3.43 3.68 4.69
CA LYS A 228 -2.01 3.79 5.04
C LYS A 228 -1.53 5.21 4.73
N PHE A 229 -0.53 5.35 3.86
CA PHE A 229 0.06 6.64 3.52
C PHE A 229 -0.86 7.53 2.67
N LEU A 230 -1.90 6.97 2.05
CA LEU A 230 -2.95 7.77 1.41
C LEU A 230 -3.91 8.43 2.44
N ARG A 231 -3.90 7.98 3.71
CA ARG A 231 -4.68 8.56 4.82
C ARG A 231 -6.20 8.59 4.59
N GLY A 232 -6.70 7.63 3.83
CA GLY A 232 -8.13 7.35 3.69
C GLY A 232 -8.71 6.52 4.86
N PRO A 233 -10.01 6.25 4.85
CA PRO A 233 -10.65 5.44 5.89
C PRO A 233 -10.21 3.96 5.86
N ARG A 234 -10.42 3.26 6.97
CA ARG A 234 -10.35 1.80 7.01
C ARG A 234 -11.53 1.19 6.24
N GLY A 235 -11.37 -0.04 5.77
CA GLY A 235 -12.41 -0.69 4.96
C GLY A 235 -12.44 -0.22 3.50
N THR A 236 -11.34 0.39 3.03
CA THR A 236 -11.20 0.82 1.63
C THR A 236 -9.84 0.52 1.03
N GLY A 237 -9.85 0.27 -0.26
CA GLY A 237 -8.73 0.02 -1.14
C GLY A 237 -9.20 0.05 -2.58
N PHE A 238 -8.30 -0.30 -3.49
CA PHE A 238 -8.63 -0.38 -4.90
C PHE A 238 -7.80 -1.46 -5.61
N LEU A 239 -8.36 -1.92 -6.71
CA LEU A 239 -7.70 -2.73 -7.72
C LEU A 239 -7.62 -1.92 -9.01
N TYR A 240 -6.42 -1.76 -9.56
CA TYR A 240 -6.22 -1.40 -10.95
C TYR A 240 -6.20 -2.66 -11.80
N VAL A 241 -6.85 -2.62 -12.97
CA VAL A 241 -6.87 -3.68 -13.98
C VAL A 241 -6.50 -3.10 -15.33
N SER A 242 -5.43 -3.62 -15.95
CA SER A 242 -4.96 -3.13 -17.25
C SER A 242 -5.95 -3.45 -18.37
N ASP A 243 -5.92 -2.66 -19.44
CA ASP A 243 -6.71 -2.96 -20.64
C ASP A 243 -6.34 -4.32 -21.25
N ARG A 244 -5.09 -4.77 -21.08
CA ARG A 244 -4.66 -6.11 -21.51
C ARG A 244 -5.43 -7.19 -20.74
N ALA A 245 -5.52 -7.06 -19.42
CA ALA A 245 -6.28 -8.00 -18.60
C ALA A 245 -7.78 -7.97 -18.90
N LEU A 246 -8.37 -6.77 -19.09
CA LEU A 246 -9.78 -6.63 -19.47
C LEU A 246 -10.09 -7.26 -20.84
N ARG A 247 -9.24 -7.01 -21.85
CA ARG A 247 -9.39 -7.62 -23.19
C ARG A 247 -9.17 -9.14 -23.19
N ALA A 248 -8.31 -9.65 -22.31
CA ALA A 248 -8.12 -11.08 -22.12
C ALA A 248 -9.34 -11.76 -21.47
N GLY A 249 -10.31 -10.98 -20.99
CA GLY A 249 -11.54 -11.49 -20.41
C GLY A 249 -11.41 -11.91 -18.95
N TYR A 250 -10.34 -11.49 -18.24
CA TYR A 250 -10.21 -11.80 -16.82
C TYR A 250 -11.36 -11.20 -16.01
N GLU A 251 -11.88 -12.01 -15.09
CA GLU A 251 -12.95 -11.68 -14.16
C GLU A 251 -12.78 -12.52 -12.89
N PRO A 252 -13.17 -12.02 -11.70
CA PRO A 252 -12.99 -12.76 -10.46
C PRO A 252 -13.81 -14.06 -10.43
N LEU A 253 -13.35 -15.04 -9.64
CA LEU A 253 -14.04 -16.33 -9.50
C LEU A 253 -15.51 -16.18 -9.06
N PHE A 254 -15.79 -15.17 -8.23
CA PHE A 254 -17.13 -14.77 -7.86
C PHE A 254 -17.37 -13.37 -8.41
N ILE A 255 -18.31 -13.26 -9.33
CA ILE A 255 -18.71 -12.00 -9.95
C ILE A 255 -20.07 -11.58 -9.39
N ASP A 256 -20.20 -10.30 -9.06
CA ASP A 256 -21.42 -9.71 -8.51
C ASP A 256 -22.24 -9.00 -9.61
N MET A 257 -23.51 -8.69 -9.30
CA MET A 257 -24.44 -8.00 -10.19
C MET A 257 -23.99 -6.60 -10.62
N TYR A 258 -23.12 -5.93 -9.87
CA TYR A 258 -22.53 -4.66 -10.34
C TYR A 258 -21.60 -4.91 -11.54
N GLY A 259 -20.76 -5.93 -11.41
CA GLY A 259 -19.73 -6.31 -12.36
C GLY A 259 -20.21 -7.11 -13.58
N ALA A 260 -21.43 -7.63 -13.59
CA ALA A 260 -21.97 -8.40 -14.70
C ALA A 260 -23.44 -8.07 -15.00
N ARG A 261 -23.92 -8.53 -16.16
CA ARG A 261 -25.33 -8.52 -16.53
C ARG A 261 -25.78 -9.96 -16.76
N TRP A 262 -26.86 -10.35 -16.08
CA TRP A 262 -27.52 -11.63 -16.32
C TRP A 262 -28.32 -11.53 -17.62
N THR A 263 -27.78 -12.08 -18.71
CA THR A 263 -28.29 -11.88 -20.08
C THR A 263 -29.34 -12.92 -20.49
N GLY A 264 -29.49 -13.99 -19.71
CA GLY A 264 -30.51 -15.03 -19.87
C GLY A 264 -30.37 -16.08 -18.76
N PRO A 265 -31.32 -17.02 -18.60
CA PRO A 265 -31.36 -17.95 -17.47
C PRO A 265 -30.03 -18.68 -17.19
N ASP A 266 -29.30 -19.06 -18.24
CA ASP A 266 -28.03 -19.81 -18.15
C ASP A 266 -26.80 -19.00 -18.65
N THR A 267 -26.92 -17.68 -18.83
CA THR A 267 -25.83 -16.86 -19.39
C THR A 267 -25.68 -15.50 -18.71
N TYR A 268 -24.44 -15.04 -18.56
CA TYR A 268 -24.13 -13.69 -18.14
C TYR A 268 -23.05 -13.08 -19.03
N ARG A 269 -22.91 -11.76 -18.97
CA ARG A 269 -21.82 -11.01 -19.59
C ARG A 269 -21.20 -10.04 -18.57
N PRO A 270 -19.87 -10.03 -18.39
CA PRO A 270 -19.19 -9.05 -17.53
C PRO A 270 -19.22 -7.67 -18.17
N VAL A 271 -19.24 -6.61 -17.35
CA VAL A 271 -19.06 -5.24 -17.86
C VAL A 271 -17.64 -5.06 -18.40
N ASP A 272 -17.46 -4.17 -19.38
CA ASP A 272 -16.18 -4.06 -20.12
C ASP A 272 -15.05 -3.35 -19.33
N THR A 273 -15.36 -2.80 -18.15
CA THR A 273 -14.43 -2.06 -17.27
C THR A 273 -13.99 -2.87 -16.06
N ALA A 274 -13.08 -2.33 -15.26
CA ALA A 274 -12.65 -2.91 -13.98
C ALA A 274 -13.80 -3.08 -12.97
N ALA A 275 -14.95 -2.42 -13.16
CA ALA A 275 -16.16 -2.64 -12.35
C ALA A 275 -16.61 -4.11 -12.30
N ARG A 276 -16.16 -4.97 -13.23
CA ARG A 276 -16.35 -6.44 -13.14
C ARG A 276 -15.72 -7.09 -11.90
N PHE A 277 -14.82 -6.38 -11.23
CA PHE A 277 -14.17 -6.79 -10.00
C PHE A 277 -14.80 -6.14 -8.76
N GLU A 278 -15.99 -5.55 -8.85
CA GLU A 278 -16.66 -4.86 -7.74
C GLU A 278 -17.94 -5.55 -7.31
N ASP A 279 -18.29 -5.31 -6.05
CA ASP A 279 -19.55 -5.73 -5.46
C ASP A 279 -20.56 -4.57 -5.53
N TRP A 280 -21.84 -4.90 -5.65
CA TRP A 280 -22.95 -3.96 -5.66
C TRP A 280 -23.02 -3.11 -4.39
N GLU A 281 -22.78 -3.73 -3.24
CA GLU A 281 -22.82 -3.06 -1.95
C GLU A 281 -21.41 -2.59 -1.55
N PHE A 282 -21.27 -1.29 -1.31
CA PHE A 282 -20.02 -0.70 -0.85
C PHE A 282 -20.27 0.48 0.09
N PRO A 283 -19.34 0.76 1.02
CA PRO A 283 -19.54 1.79 2.03
C PRO A 283 -19.39 3.21 1.43
N TYR A 284 -20.48 3.79 0.90
CA TYR A 284 -20.50 5.09 0.21
C TYR A 284 -19.78 6.22 0.96
N ALA A 285 -20.01 6.36 2.27
CA ALA A 285 -19.30 7.34 3.10
C ALA A 285 -17.76 7.16 3.01
N ALA A 286 -17.29 5.92 3.06
CA ALA A 286 -15.86 5.61 3.02
C ALA A 286 -15.27 5.73 1.61
N VAL A 287 -16.05 5.46 0.55
CA VAL A 287 -15.67 5.73 -0.84
C VAL A 287 -15.45 7.24 -1.04
N ILE A 288 -16.40 8.06 -0.61
CA ILE A 288 -16.29 9.53 -0.65
C ILE A 288 -15.06 10.00 0.17
N GLY A 289 -14.89 9.48 1.39
CA GLY A 289 -13.72 9.78 2.21
C GLY A 289 -12.40 9.40 1.52
N SER A 290 -12.36 8.28 0.80
CA SER A 290 -11.18 7.83 0.06
C SER A 290 -10.89 8.72 -1.15
N ALA A 291 -11.92 9.19 -1.86
CA ALA A 291 -11.78 10.18 -2.92
C ALA A 291 -11.16 11.48 -2.36
N VAL A 292 -11.72 12.02 -1.27
CA VAL A 292 -11.21 13.23 -0.62
C VAL A 292 -9.77 13.05 -0.13
N ALA A 293 -9.42 11.90 0.45
CA ALA A 293 -8.06 11.61 0.90
C ALA A 293 -7.07 11.57 -0.27
N THR A 294 -7.48 10.99 -1.40
CA THR A 294 -6.68 10.92 -2.62
C THR A 294 -6.46 12.31 -3.22
N ARG A 295 -7.54 13.10 -3.35
CA ARG A 295 -7.46 14.50 -3.80
C ARG A 295 -6.61 15.35 -2.87
N TYR A 296 -6.68 15.13 -1.56
CA TYR A 296 -5.84 15.81 -0.58
C TYR A 296 -4.36 15.47 -0.80
N ALA A 297 -4.01 14.20 -0.97
CA ALA A 297 -2.63 13.79 -1.25
C ALA A 297 -2.10 14.37 -2.58
N LEU A 298 -2.94 14.39 -3.63
CA LEU A 298 -2.61 15.01 -4.91
C LEU A 298 -2.40 16.53 -4.79
N ALA A 299 -3.22 17.22 -4.00
CA ALA A 299 -3.09 18.66 -3.75
C ALA A 299 -1.84 19.02 -2.93
N VAL A 300 -1.47 18.17 -1.97
CA VAL A 300 -0.19 18.26 -1.25
C VAL A 300 0.99 18.03 -2.19
N GLY A 301 0.80 17.15 -3.19
CA GLY A 301 1.81 16.76 -4.17
C GLY A 301 2.55 15.50 -3.76
N ILE A 302 2.47 14.45 -4.59
CA ILE A 302 3.13 13.17 -4.31
C ILE A 302 4.66 13.30 -4.34
N GLU A 303 5.18 14.14 -5.22
CA GLU A 303 6.62 14.36 -5.34
C GLU A 303 7.22 14.97 -4.05
N PRO A 304 6.71 16.08 -3.48
CA PRO A 304 7.09 16.54 -2.14
C PRO A 304 6.97 15.48 -1.03
N ILE A 305 5.89 14.69 -1.04
CA ILE A 305 5.69 13.60 -0.06
C ILE A 305 6.80 12.55 -0.16
N SER A 306 7.18 12.19 -1.39
CA SER A 306 8.20 11.18 -1.66
C SER A 306 9.62 11.59 -1.26
N ARG A 307 9.87 12.89 -1.09
CA ARG A 307 11.12 13.42 -0.54
C ARG A 307 11.10 13.49 0.98
N ARG A 308 10.06 14.10 1.56
CA ARG A 308 9.99 14.32 3.01
C ARG A 308 9.88 13.03 3.81
N THR A 309 9.07 12.07 3.35
CA THR A 309 8.78 10.88 4.15
C THR A 309 10.00 9.97 4.34
N PRO A 310 10.84 9.70 3.31
CA PRO A 310 12.10 8.99 3.52
C PRO A 310 13.16 9.81 4.28
N GLU A 311 13.18 11.14 4.16
CA GLU A 311 14.09 12.00 4.93
C GLU A 311 13.86 11.86 6.45
N LEU A 312 12.61 11.94 6.90
CA LEU A 312 12.25 11.75 8.31
C LEU A 312 12.61 10.33 8.80
N ALA A 313 12.36 9.32 7.96
CA ALA A 313 12.72 7.94 8.29
C ALA A 313 14.23 7.72 8.33
N THR A 314 15.01 8.39 7.47
CA THR A 314 16.47 8.34 7.46
C THR A 314 17.04 8.94 8.73
N ARG A 315 16.59 10.14 9.11
CA ARG A 315 16.96 10.76 10.39
C ARG A 315 16.68 9.83 11.57
N LEU A 316 15.49 9.22 11.61
CA LEU A 316 15.12 8.28 12.67
C LEU A 316 16.06 7.06 12.70
N ARG A 317 16.37 6.45 11.54
CA ARG A 317 17.30 5.31 11.46
C ARG A 317 18.68 5.67 11.99
N GLU A 318 19.22 6.81 11.57
CA GLU A 318 20.54 7.28 11.97
C GLU A 318 20.62 7.46 13.49
N GLN A 319 19.60 8.08 14.09
CA GLN A 319 19.53 8.25 15.54
C GLN A 319 19.37 6.92 16.28
N LEU A 320 18.49 6.03 15.81
CA LEU A 320 18.29 4.71 16.42
C LEU A 320 19.56 3.85 16.36
N ALA A 321 20.33 3.94 15.27
CA ALA A 321 21.57 3.19 15.10
C ALA A 321 22.67 3.62 16.09
N GLN A 322 22.58 4.80 16.70
CA GLN A 322 23.52 5.25 17.75
C GLN A 322 23.16 4.75 19.15
N ILE A 323 21.99 4.13 19.34
CA ILE A 323 21.51 3.74 20.67
C ILE A 323 22.06 2.35 21.04
N PRO A 324 22.83 2.21 22.14
CA PRO A 324 23.31 0.91 22.59
C PRO A 324 22.16 -0.07 22.85
N GLY A 325 22.27 -1.28 22.30
CA GLY A 325 21.25 -2.32 22.44
C GLY A 325 20.09 -2.21 21.44
N VAL A 326 20.07 -1.20 20.57
CA VAL A 326 19.14 -1.12 19.43
C VAL A 326 19.87 -1.57 18.17
N ARG A 327 19.23 -2.39 17.35
CA ARG A 327 19.71 -2.71 16.01
C ARG A 327 18.64 -2.38 14.98
N VAL A 328 18.99 -1.48 14.05
CA VAL A 328 18.16 -1.16 12.89
C VAL A 328 18.23 -2.32 11.88
N LEU A 329 17.06 -2.71 11.35
CA LEU A 329 16.88 -3.91 10.56
C LEU A 329 16.62 -3.64 9.08
N ASP A 330 16.42 -2.37 8.70
CA ASP A 330 16.10 -1.99 7.33
C ASP A 330 17.30 -2.24 6.40
N ARG A 331 17.01 -2.61 5.15
CA ARG A 331 18.00 -2.89 4.10
C ARG A 331 17.62 -2.16 2.82
N GLY A 332 18.59 -2.07 1.90
CA GLY A 332 18.44 -1.43 0.61
C GLY A 332 18.91 0.03 0.58
N PRO A 333 19.16 0.57 -0.62
CA PRO A 333 19.85 1.86 -0.77
C PRO A 333 18.99 3.06 -0.39
N ARG A 334 17.67 2.99 -0.58
CA ARG A 334 16.72 4.07 -0.28
C ARG A 334 15.39 3.51 0.27
N PRO A 335 15.36 3.06 1.54
CA PRO A 335 14.16 2.47 2.10
C PRO A 335 13.06 3.51 2.32
N ALA A 336 11.80 3.12 2.15
CA ALA A 336 10.60 3.90 2.37
C ALA A 336 10.40 4.37 3.82
N ALA A 337 9.32 5.09 4.11
CA ALA A 337 9.06 5.63 5.45
C ALA A 337 8.57 4.58 6.46
N LEU A 338 9.28 3.45 6.54
CA LEU A 338 9.11 2.37 7.49
C LEU A 338 10.47 2.11 8.13
N VAL A 339 10.55 2.23 9.44
CA VAL A 339 11.76 2.02 10.23
C VAL A 339 11.56 0.83 11.13
N THR A 340 12.32 -0.24 10.92
CA THR A 340 12.27 -1.44 11.75
C THR A 340 13.54 -1.64 12.56
N PHE A 341 13.37 -2.04 13.82
CA PHE A 341 14.48 -2.29 14.73
C PHE A 341 14.10 -3.32 15.81
N ASP A 342 15.09 -4.04 16.32
CA ASP A 342 14.98 -4.82 17.56
C ASP A 342 15.72 -4.13 18.71
N VAL A 343 15.32 -4.44 19.94
CA VAL A 343 15.89 -3.87 21.16
C VAL A 343 16.24 -4.99 22.12
N ALA A 344 17.52 -5.07 22.49
CA ALA A 344 18.06 -6.08 23.38
C ALA A 344 17.42 -6.00 24.78
N GLY A 345 17.18 -7.16 25.38
CA GLY A 345 16.65 -7.26 26.75
C GLY A 345 15.17 -6.96 26.91
N TRP A 346 14.44 -6.70 25.82
CA TRP A 346 13.01 -6.41 25.84
C TRP A 346 12.15 -7.51 25.20
N SER A 347 11.02 -7.79 25.83
CA SER A 347 9.91 -8.51 25.20
C SER A 347 9.06 -7.55 24.34
N PRO A 348 8.47 -8.00 23.21
CA PRO A 348 7.79 -7.13 22.24
C PRO A 348 6.62 -6.36 22.83
N LYS A 349 5.75 -7.04 23.58
CA LYS A 349 4.55 -6.43 24.19
C LYS A 349 4.89 -5.39 25.26
N PRO A 350 5.75 -5.68 26.27
CA PRO A 350 6.19 -4.67 27.23
C PRO A 350 6.82 -3.43 26.59
N PHE A 351 7.71 -3.59 25.60
CA PHE A 351 8.33 -2.45 24.93
C PHE A 351 7.30 -1.58 24.19
N LYS A 352 6.37 -2.22 23.45
CA LYS A 352 5.25 -1.54 22.81
C LYS A 352 4.37 -0.78 23.80
N GLN A 353 4.03 -1.39 24.94
CA GLN A 353 3.27 -0.72 25.99
C GLN A 353 4.03 0.48 26.56
N ALA A 354 5.34 0.39 26.74
CA ALA A 354 6.16 1.50 27.24
C ALA A 354 6.21 2.70 26.27
N MET A 355 6.14 2.44 24.95
CA MET A 355 5.95 3.46 23.91
C MET A 355 4.53 4.06 23.97
N ASP A 356 3.50 3.22 24.16
CA ASP A 356 2.11 3.66 24.26
C ASP A 356 1.87 4.57 25.47
N HIS A 357 2.50 4.30 26.63
CA HIS A 357 2.45 5.20 27.80
C HIS A 357 3.03 6.59 27.52
N ARG A 358 3.94 6.70 26.55
CA ARG A 358 4.49 7.98 26.05
C ARG A 358 3.66 8.57 24.91
N ARG A 359 2.51 7.97 24.58
CA ARG A 359 1.63 8.37 23.46
C ARG A 359 2.33 8.32 22.09
N ILE A 360 3.27 7.39 21.92
CA ILE A 360 3.94 7.13 20.65
C ILE A 360 3.30 5.91 19.99
N ASN A 361 2.48 6.16 18.96
CA ASN A 361 1.84 5.07 18.23
C ASN A 361 2.86 4.39 17.32
N SER A 362 2.98 3.07 17.48
CA SER A 362 3.92 2.20 16.77
C SER A 362 3.26 0.86 16.42
N ALA A 363 3.98 -0.05 15.76
CA ALA A 363 3.48 -1.39 15.48
C ALA A 363 4.53 -2.47 15.76
N LEU A 364 4.06 -3.63 16.19
CA LEU A 364 4.89 -4.84 16.28
C LEU A 364 4.82 -5.62 14.98
N SER A 365 5.95 -6.16 14.54
CA SER A 365 6.04 -7.15 13.48
C SER A 365 6.64 -8.43 14.04
N TYR A 366 6.12 -9.58 13.64
CA TYR A 366 6.57 -10.90 14.10
C TYR A 366 7.08 -11.72 12.92
N ARG A 367 7.91 -12.75 13.20
CA ARG A 367 8.46 -13.64 12.16
C ARG A 367 7.40 -14.29 11.28
N GLU A 368 6.22 -14.57 11.83
CA GLU A 368 5.09 -15.09 11.07
C GLU A 368 4.62 -14.14 9.94
N PHE A 369 4.94 -12.85 10.02
CA PHE A 369 4.59 -11.87 8.98
C PHE A 369 5.59 -11.80 7.83
N ALA A 370 6.81 -12.31 8.02
CA ALA A 370 7.90 -12.18 7.05
C ALA A 370 8.95 -13.28 7.26
N GLN A 371 8.59 -14.53 6.96
CA GLN A 371 9.41 -15.70 7.29
C GLN A 371 10.81 -15.67 6.69
N PHE A 372 10.95 -15.22 5.43
CA PHE A 372 12.25 -15.12 4.76
C PHE A 372 13.10 -13.99 5.36
N ASP A 373 12.59 -12.75 5.34
CA ASP A 373 13.30 -11.57 5.85
C ASP A 373 13.73 -11.71 7.32
N PHE A 374 12.86 -12.22 8.20
CA PHE A 374 13.16 -12.37 9.61
C PHE A 374 14.12 -13.53 9.89
N ALA A 375 14.09 -14.59 9.07
CA ALA A 375 15.09 -15.65 9.13
C ALA A 375 16.48 -15.11 8.72
N ASP A 376 16.55 -14.34 7.63
CA ASP A 376 17.79 -13.76 7.12
C ASP A 376 18.39 -12.69 8.05
N LYS A 377 17.62 -12.19 9.03
CA LYS A 377 18.03 -11.22 10.06
C LYS A 377 18.22 -11.85 11.44
N ASP A 378 17.93 -13.15 11.57
CA ASP A 378 17.90 -13.91 12.82
C ASP A 378 17.08 -13.23 13.94
N ILE A 379 15.82 -12.92 13.64
CA ILE A 379 14.89 -12.30 14.61
C ILE A 379 13.54 -13.01 14.68
N THR A 380 12.85 -12.81 15.80
CA THR A 380 11.48 -13.30 16.02
C THR A 380 10.45 -12.16 16.02
N TRP A 381 10.88 -10.92 16.27
CA TRP A 381 10.05 -9.74 16.28
C TRP A 381 10.85 -8.48 15.93
N ALA A 382 10.15 -7.42 15.55
CA ALA A 382 10.69 -6.08 15.37
C ALA A 382 9.65 -5.03 15.82
N MET A 383 10.12 -3.90 16.32
CA MET A 383 9.32 -2.68 16.39
C MET A 383 9.33 -2.02 15.02
N ARG A 384 8.18 -1.50 14.59
CA ARG A 384 8.03 -0.71 13.37
C ARG A 384 7.50 0.67 13.69
N LEU A 385 8.23 1.67 13.23
CA LEU A 385 7.86 3.07 13.19
C LEU A 385 7.70 3.50 11.73
N SER A 386 6.84 4.47 11.47
CA SER A 386 6.51 4.92 10.12
C SER A 386 6.03 6.36 10.17
N PRO A 387 6.94 7.35 10.06
CA PRO A 387 6.56 8.75 9.98
C PRO A 387 5.86 9.04 8.65
N HIS A 388 5.19 10.18 8.58
CA HIS A 388 4.54 10.70 7.37
C HIS A 388 4.85 12.20 7.19
N TYR A 389 4.38 12.81 6.11
CA TYR A 389 4.73 14.17 5.73
C TYR A 389 4.28 15.23 6.74
N TYR A 390 3.30 14.93 7.60
CA TYR A 390 2.83 15.83 8.65
C TYR A 390 3.61 15.70 9.97
N ASN A 391 4.47 14.67 10.10
CA ASN A 391 5.34 14.52 11.26
C ASN A 391 6.48 15.56 11.20
N THR A 392 7.03 15.89 12.35
CA THR A 392 8.12 16.87 12.49
C THR A 392 9.43 16.22 12.86
N GLU A 393 10.51 16.95 12.64
CA GLU A 393 11.86 16.61 13.06
C GLU A 393 11.94 16.51 14.60
N ASP A 394 11.24 17.40 15.32
CA ASP A 394 11.12 17.33 16.79
C ASP A 394 10.41 16.05 17.26
N GLU A 395 9.38 15.58 16.53
CA GLU A 395 8.74 14.30 16.83
C GLU A 395 9.68 13.12 16.57
N VAL A 396 10.52 13.18 15.53
CA VAL A 396 11.55 12.17 15.28
C VAL A 396 12.54 12.12 16.45
N ASP A 397 13.03 13.28 16.89
CA ASP A 397 13.99 13.40 17.98
C ASP A 397 13.39 12.90 19.31
N ALA A 398 12.14 13.25 19.59
CA ALA A 398 11.42 12.78 20.77
C ALA A 398 11.22 11.25 20.77
N VAL A 399 10.93 10.66 19.61
CA VAL A 399 10.77 9.21 19.47
C VAL A 399 12.11 8.49 19.67
N ALA A 400 13.19 8.97 19.06
CA ALA A 400 14.52 8.39 19.26
C ALA A 400 14.97 8.50 20.72
N GLY A 401 14.74 9.66 21.37
CA GLY A 401 15.00 9.86 22.79
C GLY A 401 14.24 8.88 23.69
N ALA A 402 12.95 8.68 23.41
CA ALA A 402 12.13 7.70 24.13
C ALA A 402 12.66 6.27 23.99
N VAL A 403 13.11 5.88 22.78
CA VAL A 403 13.73 4.56 22.57
C VAL A 403 15.05 4.46 23.33
N ALA A 404 15.87 5.51 23.37
CA ALA A 404 17.14 5.52 24.10
C ALA A 404 16.94 5.34 25.61
N GLU A 405 15.99 6.05 26.21
CA GLU A 405 15.63 5.88 27.63
C GLU A 405 15.19 4.45 27.95
N LEU A 406 14.36 3.86 27.08
CA LEU A 406 13.85 2.49 27.26
C LEU A 406 14.94 1.44 27.08
N ALA A 407 15.84 1.61 26.10
CA ALA A 407 16.96 0.72 25.88
C ALA A 407 17.96 0.73 27.05
N ALA A 408 18.15 1.89 27.70
CA ALA A 408 19.03 2.03 28.86
C ALA A 408 18.45 1.40 30.15
N SER A 409 17.13 1.22 30.24
CA SER A 409 16.44 0.70 31.44
C SER A 409 15.59 -0.55 31.16
N PRO A 410 16.21 -1.69 30.78
CA PRO A 410 15.48 -2.93 30.44
C PRO A 410 14.78 -3.59 31.63
N SER A 411 15.00 -3.11 32.86
CA SER A 411 14.42 -3.67 34.10
C SER A 411 12.89 -3.61 34.17
N ALA A 412 12.24 -2.81 33.32
CA ALA A 412 10.78 -2.73 33.22
C ALA A 412 10.15 -3.76 32.25
N GLY A 413 10.97 -4.57 31.56
CA GLY A 413 10.55 -5.31 30.36
C GLY A 413 10.75 -6.83 30.33
N ARG A 414 11.06 -7.48 31.47
CA ARG A 414 11.12 -8.95 31.55
C ARG A 414 9.73 -9.59 31.46
#